data_AF-A0A5J6MNU3-F1
#
_entry.id   AF-A0A5J6MNU3-F1
#
_cell.length_a   1.000
_cell.length_b   1.000
_cell.length_c   1.000
_cell.angle_alpha   90.00
_cell.angle_beta   90.00
_cell.angle_gamma   90.00
#
_symmetry.space_group_name_H-M   'P 1'
#
loop_
_entity.id
_entity.type
_entity.pdbx_description
1 polymer ?
#
loop_
_entity_poly.entity_id
_entity_poly.type
_entity_poly.pdbx_seq_one_letter_code
_entity_poly.pdbx_strand_id
1 'polypeptide(L)'
;MHWERVYTVNGFWDGPRLGVADYQGKPHIYESEFSETQDDYSGLFRLSEVESALLALILEDWEIWQGWEADFKQGKVGLETHPAFPLRDQRSAELRRLIGDRLRADPQSPIVKRAEFRYRDNEIEVGWYDPEPS
;
A
#
# COMPACT_ATOMS: atom_id res chain seq x y z
N MET A 1 5.58 -13.76 -15.32
CA MET A 1 4.77 -12.79 -14.56
C MET A 1 3.46 -13.46 -14.20
N HIS A 2 3.13 -13.47 -12.91
CA HIS A 2 1.83 -13.90 -12.40
C HIS A 2 1.17 -12.71 -11.70
N TRP A 3 -0.16 -12.72 -11.66
CA TRP A 3 -0.93 -11.68 -10.98
C TRP A 3 -1.13 -12.10 -9.54
N GLU A 4 -0.71 -11.24 -8.62
CA GLU A 4 -0.80 -11.45 -7.18
C GLU A 4 -1.72 -10.40 -6.56
N ARG A 5 -2.31 -10.75 -5.41
CA ARG A 5 -3.30 -9.90 -4.74
C ARG A 5 -2.64 -8.66 -4.15
N VAL A 6 -3.25 -7.49 -4.35
CA VAL A 6 -2.96 -6.29 -3.57
C VAL A 6 -3.97 -6.19 -2.43
N TYR A 7 -3.47 -6.10 -1.20
CA TYR A 7 -4.32 -5.97 -0.01
C TYR A 7 -4.68 -4.51 0.27
N THR A 8 -3.70 -3.61 0.15
CA THR A 8 -3.86 -2.19 0.51
C THR A 8 -3.08 -1.29 -0.45
N VAL A 9 -3.54 -0.04 -0.61
CA VAL A 9 -2.83 1.02 -1.34
C VAL A 9 -2.72 2.25 -0.44
N ASN A 10 -1.74 2.22 0.45
CA ASN A 10 -1.53 3.26 1.47
C ASN A 10 -0.80 4.51 0.94
N GLY A 11 -0.17 4.42 -0.23
CA GLY A 11 0.40 5.57 -0.94
C GLY A 11 0.10 5.49 -2.43
N PHE A 12 -0.36 6.59 -3.00
CA PHE A 12 -0.74 6.68 -4.40
C PHE A 12 -0.19 7.98 -5.03
N TRP A 13 0.52 7.85 -6.15
CA TRP A 13 1.00 8.95 -6.98
C TRP A 13 1.07 8.47 -8.43
N ASP A 14 0.08 8.85 -9.24
CA ASP A 14 -0.15 8.30 -10.59
C ASP A 14 -0.14 6.75 -10.65
N GLY A 15 -0.53 6.12 -9.55
CA GLY A 15 -0.50 4.67 -9.34
C GLY A 15 -0.09 4.28 -7.92
N PRO A 16 -0.24 3.01 -7.52
CA PRO A 16 0.19 2.53 -6.20
C PRO A 16 1.70 2.71 -5.98
N ARG A 17 2.07 3.30 -4.84
CA ARG A 17 3.46 3.55 -4.42
C ARG A 17 3.83 2.93 -3.09
N LEU A 18 2.86 2.70 -2.22
CA LEU A 18 3.05 2.05 -0.93
C LEU A 18 1.82 1.21 -0.58
N GLY A 19 2.02 0.05 -0.01
CA GLY A 19 0.95 -0.79 0.50
C GLY A 19 1.43 -2.21 0.79
N VAL A 20 0.48 -3.14 0.83
CA VAL A 20 0.77 -4.56 1.02
C VAL A 20 0.19 -5.35 -0.14
N ALA A 21 0.98 -6.28 -0.67
CA ALA A 21 0.58 -7.18 -1.75
C ALA A 21 1.30 -8.52 -1.60
N ASP A 22 0.76 -9.58 -2.19
CA ASP A 22 1.47 -10.87 -2.24
C ASP A 22 2.68 -10.78 -3.18
N TYR A 23 3.79 -11.38 -2.75
CA TYR A 23 4.94 -11.73 -3.57
C TYR A 23 5.27 -13.20 -3.33
N GLN A 24 5.21 -14.01 -4.39
CA GLN A 24 5.37 -15.47 -4.32
C GLN A 24 4.39 -16.13 -3.32
N GLY A 25 3.15 -15.66 -3.28
CA GLY A 25 2.08 -16.17 -2.41
C GLY A 25 2.22 -15.77 -0.93
N LYS A 26 3.07 -14.81 -0.61
CA LYS A 26 3.24 -14.28 0.75
C LYS A 26 3.06 -12.77 0.81
N PRO A 27 2.39 -12.22 1.84
CA PRO A 27 2.25 -10.79 2.01
C PRO A 27 3.59 -10.08 2.19
N HIS A 28 3.82 -9.05 1.38
CA HIS A 28 4.96 -8.14 1.45
C HIS A 28 4.49 -6.69 1.46
N ILE A 29 5.15 -5.84 2.25
CA ILE A 29 5.07 -4.39 2.04
C ILE A 29 5.80 -4.10 0.73
N TYR A 30 5.14 -3.37 -0.17
CA TYR A 30 5.78 -2.81 -1.36
C TYR A 30 5.95 -1.30 -1.16
N GLU A 31 7.11 -0.78 -1.54
CA GLU A 31 7.40 0.65 -1.51
C GLU A 31 8.18 1.06 -2.75
N SER A 32 7.66 2.04 -3.49
CA SER A 32 8.26 2.55 -4.71
C SER A 32 9.51 3.37 -4.38
N GLU A 33 10.59 3.14 -5.10
CA GLU A 33 11.81 3.93 -4.96
C GLU A 33 11.67 5.27 -5.69
N PHE A 34 11.89 6.36 -4.96
CA PHE A 34 12.06 7.69 -5.56
C PHE A 34 13.50 7.85 -6.06
N SER A 35 13.67 8.26 -7.31
CA SER A 35 14.96 8.51 -7.92
C SER A 35 15.23 10.01 -7.95
N GLU A 36 16.03 10.50 -6.99
CA GLU A 36 16.46 11.91 -6.90
C GLU A 36 17.07 12.44 -8.21
N THR A 37 17.77 11.58 -8.96
CA THR A 37 18.38 11.97 -10.25
C THR A 37 17.36 12.22 -11.36
N GLN A 38 16.21 11.53 -11.31
CA GLN A 38 15.14 11.66 -12.30
C GLN A 38 14.02 12.59 -11.82
N ASP A 39 14.06 12.99 -10.54
CA ASP A 39 12.98 13.69 -9.83
C ASP A 39 11.62 12.98 -10.00
N ASP A 40 11.66 11.63 -10.04
CA ASP A 40 10.50 10.79 -10.31
C ASP A 40 10.67 9.39 -9.68
N TYR A 41 9.58 8.65 -9.57
CA TYR A 41 9.59 7.25 -9.15
C TYR A 41 10.16 6.36 -10.26
N SER A 42 11.18 5.57 -9.93
CA SER A 42 11.94 4.75 -10.91
C SER A 42 11.14 3.58 -11.52
N GLY A 43 9.91 3.36 -11.04
CA GLY A 43 9.11 2.16 -11.30
C GLY A 43 9.67 0.91 -10.62
N LEU A 44 10.70 1.05 -9.77
CA LEU A 44 11.21 -0.01 -8.91
C LEU A 44 10.51 0.03 -7.56
N PHE A 45 10.28 -1.16 -7.02
CA PHE A 45 9.62 -1.40 -5.74
C PHE A 45 10.49 -2.31 -4.89
N ARG A 46 10.77 -1.88 -3.66
CA ARG A 46 11.33 -2.75 -2.62
C ARG A 46 10.21 -3.54 -1.97
N LEU A 47 10.44 -4.83 -1.76
CA LEU A 47 9.49 -5.74 -1.14
C LEU A 47 10.03 -6.26 0.19
N SER A 48 9.24 -6.28 1.25
CA SER A 48 9.64 -6.87 2.54
C SER A 48 8.51 -7.69 3.12
N GLU A 49 8.77 -8.97 3.46
CA GLU A 49 7.76 -9.86 4.03
C GLU A 49 7.18 -9.21 5.29
N VAL A 50 5.85 -9.12 5.38
CA VAL A 50 5.18 -8.48 6.51
C VAL A 50 4.79 -9.51 7.56
N GLU A 51 5.14 -9.25 8.81
CA GLU A 51 4.73 -10.10 9.93
C GLU A 51 3.20 -10.09 10.07
N SER A 52 2.61 -11.26 10.37
CA SER A 52 1.15 -11.41 10.43
C SER A 52 0.48 -10.45 11.43
N ALA A 53 1.14 -10.12 12.54
CA ALA A 53 0.62 -9.17 13.52
C ALA A 53 0.58 -7.74 12.97
N LEU A 54 1.57 -7.33 12.18
CA LEU A 54 1.59 -6.03 11.52
C LEU A 54 0.58 -5.99 10.36
N LEU A 55 0.48 -7.08 9.59
CA LEU A 55 -0.51 -7.21 8.52
C LEU A 55 -1.94 -7.01 9.04
N ALA A 56 -2.29 -7.65 10.16
CA ALA A 56 -3.62 -7.51 10.75
C ALA A 56 -3.96 -6.04 11.09
N LEU A 57 -3.00 -5.29 11.65
CA LEU A 57 -3.19 -3.87 11.95
C LEU A 57 -3.38 -3.02 10.68
N ILE A 58 -2.59 -3.30 9.63
CA ILE A 58 -2.67 -2.58 8.36
C ILE A 58 -4.01 -2.84 7.66
N LEU A 59 -4.46 -4.09 7.63
CA LEU A 59 -5.75 -4.46 7.04
C LEU A 59 -6.92 -3.80 7.77
N GLU A 60 -6.87 -3.75 9.10
CA GLU A 60 -7.93 -3.11 9.88
C GLU A 60 -7.99 -1.59 9.63
N ASP A 61 -6.85 -0.90 9.58
CA ASP A 61 -6.83 0.54 9.26
C ASP A 61 -7.30 0.80 7.82
N TRP A 62 -6.99 -0.12 6.91
CA TRP A 62 -7.44 -0.06 5.53
C TRP A 62 -8.94 -0.26 5.39
N GLU A 63 -9.56 -1.19 6.11
CA GLU A 63 -11.01 -1.39 6.12
C GLU A 63 -11.75 -0.13 6.59
N ILE A 64 -11.23 0.54 7.63
CA ILE A 64 -11.78 1.82 8.10
C ILE A 64 -11.67 2.90 7.00
N TRP A 65 -10.52 2.98 6.32
CA TRP A 65 -10.33 3.91 5.21
C TRP A 65 -11.30 3.61 4.05
N GLN A 66 -11.50 2.33 3.68
CA GLN A 66 -12.45 1.94 2.63
C GLN A 66 -13.89 2.30 3.00
N GLY A 67 -14.28 2.12 4.26
CA GLY A 67 -15.58 2.57 4.76
C GLY A 67 -15.79 4.07 4.61
N TRP A 68 -14.78 4.86 5.00
CA TRP A 68 -14.78 6.30 4.79
C TRP A 68 -14.85 6.67 3.30
N GLU A 69 -14.06 6.01 2.45
CA GLU A 69 -14.01 6.29 1.01
C GLU A 69 -15.37 6.02 0.35
N ALA A 70 -16.05 4.94 0.75
CA ALA A 70 -17.39 4.61 0.29
C ALA A 70 -18.42 5.67 0.69
N ASP A 71 -18.37 6.18 1.92
CA ASP A 71 -19.26 7.26 2.39
C ASP A 71 -18.95 8.59 1.71
N PHE A 72 -17.67 8.88 1.44
CA PHE A 72 -17.24 10.07 0.70
C PHE A 72 -17.74 10.03 -0.75
N LYS A 73 -17.59 8.89 -1.45
CA LYS A 73 -18.12 8.68 -2.82
C LYS A 73 -19.64 8.83 -2.90
N GLN A 74 -20.35 8.58 -1.78
CA GLN A 74 -21.80 8.76 -1.66
C GLN A 74 -22.20 10.18 -1.19
N GLY A 75 -21.24 11.07 -0.91
CA GLY A 75 -21.49 12.43 -0.44
C GLY A 75 -22.00 12.52 1.01
N LYS A 76 -21.85 11.46 1.81
CA LYS A 76 -22.30 11.43 3.22
C LYS A 76 -21.32 12.13 4.17
N VAL A 77 -20.07 12.25 3.77
CA VAL A 77 -19.00 12.93 4.50
C VAL A 77 -18.22 13.82 3.53
N GLY A 78 -17.68 14.94 4.00
CA GLY A 78 -16.88 15.84 3.19
C GLY A 78 -15.38 15.55 3.25
N LEU A 79 -14.61 16.17 2.36
CA LEU A 79 -13.16 16.00 2.24
C LEU A 79 -12.40 16.44 3.51
N GLU A 80 -12.96 17.35 4.30
CA GLU A 80 -12.43 17.78 5.59
C GLU A 80 -12.29 16.63 6.61
N THR A 81 -12.93 15.49 6.33
CA THR A 81 -12.81 14.28 7.13
C THR A 81 -11.74 13.31 6.63
N HIS A 82 -10.94 13.70 5.62
CA HIS A 82 -9.82 12.94 5.05
C HIS A 82 -8.47 13.27 5.74
N PRO A 83 -7.58 12.27 5.94
CA PRO A 83 -7.91 10.84 5.95
C PRO A 83 -8.87 10.56 7.11
N ALA A 84 -9.60 9.43 7.10
CA ALA A 84 -10.58 9.06 8.13
C ALA A 84 -10.23 9.69 9.50
N PHE A 85 -10.94 10.78 9.79
CA PHE A 85 -10.44 11.82 10.70
C PHE A 85 -10.22 11.23 12.10
N PRO A 86 -9.02 11.34 12.71
CA PRO A 86 -8.71 10.72 14.01
C PRO A 86 -9.66 11.10 15.15
N LEU A 87 -10.31 12.27 15.06
CA LEU A 87 -11.29 12.73 16.04
C LEU A 87 -12.66 12.03 15.92
N ARG A 88 -12.93 11.35 14.81
CA ARG A 88 -14.19 10.60 14.58
C ARG A 88 -14.01 9.09 14.77
N ASP A 89 -12.81 8.59 14.52
CA ASP A 89 -12.48 7.17 14.66
C ASP A 89 -11.24 6.97 15.57
N GLN A 90 -11.53 6.73 16.85
CA GLN A 90 -10.50 6.43 17.86
C GLN A 90 -9.71 5.16 17.50
N ARG A 91 -10.31 4.23 16.76
CA ARG A 91 -9.68 2.98 16.39
C ARG A 91 -8.63 3.21 15.31
N SER A 92 -8.93 3.96 14.25
CA SER A 92 -7.92 4.31 13.23
C SER A 92 -6.75 5.10 13.85
N ALA A 93 -7.03 6.02 14.79
CA ALA A 93 -5.96 6.73 15.51
C ALA A 93 -5.05 5.78 16.32
N GLU A 94 -5.63 4.80 17.00
CA GLU A 94 -4.89 3.76 17.69
C GLU A 94 -4.08 2.88 16.73
N LEU A 95 -4.68 2.43 15.62
CA LEU A 95 -4.03 1.59 14.62
C LEU A 95 -2.83 2.30 14.00
N ARG A 96 -2.94 3.58 13.63
CA ARG A 96 -1.82 4.38 13.13
C ARG A 96 -0.67 4.49 14.13
N ARG A 97 -0.97 4.63 15.43
CA ARG A 97 0.04 4.61 16.50
C ARG A 97 0.70 3.23 16.65
N LEU A 98 -0.07 2.15 16.54
CA LEU A 98 0.44 0.79 16.63
C LEU A 98 1.30 0.45 15.41
N ILE A 99 0.86 0.80 14.20
CA ILE A 99 1.63 0.63 12.96
C ILE A 99 2.92 1.44 13.04
N GLY A 100 2.83 2.73 13.41
CA GLY A 100 3.96 3.63 13.48
C GLY A 100 4.68 3.73 12.12
N ASP A 101 6.00 3.74 12.14
CA ASP A 101 6.83 3.79 10.93
C ASP A 101 7.07 2.42 10.28
N ARG A 102 6.37 1.37 10.74
CA ARG A 102 6.58 -0.01 10.27
C ARG A 102 5.93 -0.32 8.93
N LEU A 103 5.07 0.56 8.41
CA LEU A 103 4.54 0.45 7.03
C LEU A 103 5.52 1.09 6.04
N ARG A 104 6.69 0.44 5.91
CA ARG A 104 7.79 0.79 5.01
C ARG A 104 8.47 -0.50 4.58
N ALA A 105 8.96 -0.57 3.35
CA ALA A 105 9.85 -1.67 2.98
C ALA A 105 11.22 -1.44 3.64
N ASP A 106 11.90 -2.52 4.01
CA ASP A 106 13.28 -2.43 4.49
C ASP A 106 14.15 -1.79 3.38
N PRO A 107 14.83 -0.66 3.64
CA PRO A 107 15.74 -0.04 2.67
C PRO A 107 16.88 -0.96 2.22
N GLN A 108 17.20 -1.99 3.00
CA GLN A 108 18.19 -3.01 2.69
C GLN A 108 17.58 -4.31 2.15
N SER A 109 16.28 -4.31 1.82
CA SER A 109 15.65 -5.50 1.25
C SER A 109 16.40 -5.96 0.00
N PRO A 110 16.74 -7.25 -0.11
CA PRO A 110 17.36 -7.80 -1.31
C PRO A 110 16.35 -7.96 -2.46
N ILE A 111 15.05 -7.76 -2.21
CA ILE A 111 13.99 -7.99 -3.17
C ILE A 111 13.55 -6.65 -3.77
N VAL A 112 14.01 -6.40 -5.00
CA VAL A 112 13.63 -5.26 -5.81
C VAL A 112 12.96 -5.74 -7.09
N LYS A 113 11.79 -5.19 -7.43
CA LYS A 113 10.99 -5.58 -8.59
C LYS A 113 10.46 -4.37 -9.33
N ARG A 114 10.11 -4.55 -10.60
CA ARG A 114 9.14 -3.69 -11.27
C ARG A 114 7.72 -4.24 -11.05
N ALA A 115 6.73 -3.38 -11.20
CA ALA A 115 5.34 -3.71 -10.93
C ALA A 115 4.41 -3.18 -12.03
N GLU A 116 3.47 -4.01 -12.44
CA GLU A 116 2.29 -3.59 -13.20
C GLU A 116 1.05 -3.79 -12.33
N PHE A 117 0.25 -2.74 -12.12
CA PHE A 117 -0.98 -2.80 -11.35
C PHE A 117 -2.19 -2.79 -12.29
N ARG A 118 -3.20 -3.61 -11.99
CA ARG A 118 -4.47 -3.60 -12.73
C ARG A 118 -5.66 -3.70 -11.79
N TYR A 119 -6.79 -3.21 -12.26
CA TYR A 119 -8.09 -3.35 -11.60
C TYR A 119 -8.87 -4.48 -12.25
N ARG A 120 -9.42 -5.39 -11.44
CA ARG A 120 -10.27 -6.49 -11.89
C ARG A 120 -11.35 -6.75 -10.85
N ASP A 121 -12.62 -6.69 -11.24
CA ASP A 121 -13.76 -7.03 -10.38
C ASP A 121 -13.75 -6.30 -9.01
N ASN A 122 -13.37 -5.00 -9.01
CA ASN A 122 -13.13 -4.14 -7.83
C ASN A 122 -11.94 -4.52 -6.93
N GLU A 123 -11.12 -5.48 -7.35
CA GLU A 123 -9.85 -5.81 -6.72
C GLU A 123 -8.69 -5.19 -7.51
N ILE A 124 -7.56 -5.03 -6.83
CA ILE A 124 -6.29 -4.63 -7.44
C ILE A 124 -5.38 -5.85 -7.43
N GLU A 125 -4.77 -6.14 -8.58
CA GLU A 125 -3.75 -7.15 -8.72
C GLU A 125 -2.44 -6.51 -9.18
N VAL A 126 -1.32 -7.15 -8.82
CA VAL A 126 0.02 -6.72 -9.20
C VAL A 126 0.78 -7.84 -9.89
N GLY A 127 1.44 -7.50 -11.00
CA GLY A 127 2.38 -8.37 -11.68
C GLY A 127 3.81 -7.94 -11.37
N TRP A 128 4.54 -8.77 -10.63
CA TRP A 128 5.96 -8.53 -10.34
C TRP A 128 6.86 -9.10 -11.44
N TYR A 129 7.88 -8.34 -11.81
CA TYR A 129 8.90 -8.78 -12.76
C TYR A 129 10.28 -8.22 -12.42
N ASP A 130 11.32 -8.93 -12.86
CA ASP A 130 12.70 -8.52 -12.62
C ASP A 130 13.01 -7.20 -13.36
N PRO A 131 13.74 -6.28 -12.72
CA PRO A 131 14.30 -5.14 -13.44
C PRO A 131 15.25 -5.64 -14.53
N GLU A 132 15.25 -5.00 -15.70
CA GLU A 132 16.21 -5.34 -16.76
C GLU A 132 17.65 -5.15 -16.25
N PRO A 133 18.59 -6.04 -16.63
CA PRO A 133 19.99 -5.83 -16.33
C PRO A 133 20.44 -4.51 -16.97
N SER A 134 21.06 -3.66 -16.15
CA SER A 134 21.67 -2.40 -16.59
C SER A 134 22.88 -2.65 -17.50
#